data_AF-A0A948PMQ7-F1
#
_entry.id   AF-A0A948PMQ7-F1
#
_cell.length_a   1.000
_cell.length_b   1.000
_cell.length_c   1.000
_cell.angle_alpha   90.00
_cell.angle_beta   90.00
_cell.angle_gamma   90.00
#
_symmetry.space_group_name_H-M   'P 1'
#
loop_
_entity.id
_entity.type
_entity.pdbx_description
1 polymer ?
#
loop_
_entity_poly.entity_id
_entity_poly.type
_entity_poly.pdbx_seq_one_letter_code
_entity_poly.pdbx_strand_id
1 'polypeptide(L)'
;MATNRMKRRNFIGASVTGLVSAGFALPGLKAFGSEEDIDYKIIKRTLGRTGLELPIVSYGVMNSDSPNLLNQALDMGINHLDTAHVYIRGRSEEVIGEVVSQRGNRDKLIIGTKLRFNSDRETGMFLTEGAGTQPGATEENLMSQLELSFKRLKTDYVDILLHRHLHPRQ
;
A
#
# COMPACT_ATOMS: atom_id res chain seq x y z
N MET A 1 11.40 -7.58 28.73
CA MET A 1 9.98 -7.41 28.38
C MET A 1 9.48 -8.72 27.78
N ALA A 2 8.61 -9.44 28.48
CA ALA A 2 8.10 -10.73 28.05
C ALA A 2 6.96 -10.53 27.02
N THR A 3 7.12 -11.07 25.81
CA THR A 3 6.06 -11.08 24.79
C THR A 3 5.05 -12.16 25.16
N ASN A 4 3.87 -11.75 25.63
CA ASN A 4 2.80 -12.67 25.99
C ASN A 4 2.14 -13.21 24.71
N ARG A 5 2.70 -14.29 24.16
CA ARG A 5 2.22 -14.91 22.91
C ARG A 5 1.00 -15.79 23.22
N MET A 6 -0.20 -15.25 23.02
CA MET A 6 -1.44 -16.03 23.16
C MET A 6 -1.44 -17.23 22.20
N LYS A 7 -1.61 -18.43 22.75
CA LYS A 7 -1.67 -19.67 21.97
C LYS A 7 -3.04 -19.79 21.29
N ARG A 8 -3.08 -20.18 20.01
CA ARG A 8 -4.30 -20.35 19.20
C ARG A 8 -5.45 -21.12 19.90
N ARG A 9 -5.13 -22.11 20.73
CA ARG A 9 -6.12 -22.87 21.51
C ARG A 9 -6.83 -22.03 22.58
N ASN A 10 -6.15 -21.05 23.16
CA ASN A 10 -6.73 -20.14 24.14
C ASN A 10 -7.65 -19.12 23.46
N PHE A 11 -7.34 -18.74 22.21
CA PHE A 11 -8.19 -17.87 21.40
C PHE A 11 -9.51 -18.54 21.02
N ILE A 12 -9.48 -19.80 20.59
CA ILE A 12 -10.69 -20.58 20.26
C ILE A 12 -11.51 -20.90 21.52
N GLY A 13 -10.83 -21.26 22.62
CA GLY A 13 -11.50 -21.46 23.90
C GLY A 13 -12.23 -20.20 24.39
N ALA A 14 -11.64 -19.02 24.20
CA ALA A 14 -12.28 -17.75 24.55
C ALA A 14 -13.48 -17.40 23.66
N SER A 15 -13.50 -17.83 22.39
CA SER A 15 -14.63 -17.57 21.48
C SER A 15 -15.86 -18.42 21.81
N VAL A 16 -15.67 -19.65 22.32
CA VAL A 16 -16.76 -20.52 22.76
C VAL A 16 -17.43 -19.98 24.03
N THR A 17 -16.66 -19.41 24.96
CA THR A 17 -17.21 -18.78 26.17
C THR A 17 -18.03 -17.52 25.85
N GLY A 18 -17.66 -16.78 24.79
CA GLY A 18 -18.39 -15.58 24.34
C GLY A 18 -19.80 -15.86 23.80
N LEU A 19 -20.07 -17.07 23.30
CA LEU A 19 -21.42 -17.47 22.86
C LEU A 19 -22.36 -17.80 24.02
N VAL A 20 -21.83 -18.28 25.15
CA VAL A 20 -22.65 -18.62 26.34
C VAL A 20 -23.10 -17.36 27.09
N SER A 21 -22.32 -16.27 27.02
CA SER A 21 -22.68 -14.99 27.66
C SER A 21 -23.80 -14.20 26.97
N ALA A 22 -24.26 -14.61 25.78
CA ALA A 22 -25.39 -13.95 25.12
C ALA A 22 -26.75 -14.21 25.83
N GLY A 23 -26.81 -15.15 26.78
CA GLY A 23 -28.04 -15.54 27.48
C GLY A 23 -28.19 -15.07 28.93
N PHE A 24 -27.12 -14.67 29.61
CA PHE A 24 -27.19 -14.18 30.99
C PHE A 24 -26.14 -13.09 31.21
N ALA A 25 -26.60 -11.83 31.27
CA ALA A 25 -25.76 -10.71 31.65
C ALA A 25 -25.44 -10.79 33.15
N LEU A 26 -24.23 -11.23 33.50
CA LEU A 26 -23.70 -11.12 34.87
C LEU A 26 -23.22 -9.68 35.10
N PRO A 27 -23.69 -8.97 36.15
CA PRO A 27 -23.18 -7.65 36.49
C PRO A 27 -21.71 -7.76 36.94
N GLY A 28 -20.80 -7.13 36.20
CA GLY A 28 -19.38 -7.04 36.56
C GLY A 28 -18.38 -7.70 35.62
N LEU A 29 -18.83 -8.47 34.61
CA LEU A 29 -17.94 -8.88 33.51
C LEU A 29 -17.88 -7.76 32.46
N LYS A 30 -16.71 -7.14 32.30
CA LYS A 30 -16.43 -6.33 31.11
C LYS A 30 -16.66 -7.20 29.86
N ALA A 31 -17.45 -6.71 28.92
CA ALA A 31 -17.59 -7.34 27.61
C ALA A 31 -16.18 -7.55 27.02
N PHE A 32 -15.85 -8.80 26.70
CA PHE A 32 -14.64 -9.10 25.94
C PHE A 32 -14.84 -8.53 24.53
N GLY A 33 -14.16 -7.42 24.23
CA GLY A 33 -14.43 -6.61 23.06
C GLY A 33 -14.80 -5.16 23.37
N SER A 34 -14.68 -4.69 24.61
CA SER A 34 -14.48 -3.25 24.82
C SER A 34 -13.24 -2.86 24.00
N GLU A 35 -13.44 -2.05 22.96
CA GLU A 35 -12.37 -1.37 22.24
C GLU A 35 -11.51 -0.65 23.29
N GLU A 36 -10.37 -1.25 23.65
CA GLU A 36 -9.31 -0.44 24.21
C GLU A 36 -8.88 0.46 23.05
N ASP A 37 -9.18 1.74 23.17
CA ASP A 37 -8.57 2.81 22.36
C ASP A 37 -7.07 2.79 22.64
N ILE A 38 -6.39 1.82 22.05
CA ILE A 38 -4.94 1.80 22.01
C ILE A 38 -4.57 2.87 21.00
N ASP A 39 -4.08 4.01 21.50
CA ASP A 39 -3.50 5.08 20.70
C ASP A 39 -2.25 4.55 19.99
N TYR A 40 -2.46 3.92 18.83
CA TYR A 40 -1.39 3.40 17.98
C TYR A 40 -0.76 4.55 17.20
N LYS A 41 0.21 5.23 17.82
CA LYS A 41 1.06 6.17 17.10
C LYS A 41 1.98 5.42 16.12
N ILE A 42 1.70 5.53 14.82
CA ILE A 42 2.56 4.97 13.76
C ILE A 42 3.96 5.59 13.89
N ILE A 43 4.96 4.74 14.13
CA ILE A 43 6.36 5.15 14.18
C ILE A 43 6.80 5.53 12.77
N LYS A 44 7.49 6.67 12.63
CA LYS A 44 8.05 7.15 11.38
C LYS A 44 9.58 7.15 11.42
N ARG A 45 10.22 7.07 10.25
CA ARG A 45 11.67 7.18 10.08
C ARG A 45 12.00 7.95 8.81
N THR A 46 13.07 8.73 8.86
CA THR A 46 13.60 9.43 7.69
C THR A 46 14.16 8.45 6.65
N LEU A 47 13.81 8.65 5.38
CA LEU A 47 14.32 7.90 4.26
C LEU A 47 15.76 8.34 3.94
N GLY A 48 16.74 7.61 4.46
CA GLY A 48 18.15 7.91 4.21
C GLY A 48 18.51 9.35 4.62
N ARG A 49 19.03 10.14 3.68
CA ARG A 49 19.41 11.56 3.88
C ARG A 49 18.48 12.53 3.16
N THR A 50 17.26 12.12 2.81
CA THR A 50 16.34 12.95 2.00
C THR A 50 15.51 13.93 2.83
N GLY A 51 15.41 13.72 4.14
CA GLY A 51 14.48 14.47 5.00
C GLY A 51 13.02 14.01 4.91
N LEU A 52 12.67 13.12 3.97
CA LEU A 52 11.32 12.56 3.83
C LEU A 52 11.07 11.52 4.95
N GLU A 53 10.01 11.68 5.72
CA GLU A 53 9.63 10.72 6.77
C GLU A 53 8.59 9.70 6.27
N LEU A 54 8.91 8.41 6.41
CA LEU A 54 8.02 7.31 6.06
C LEU A 54 7.56 6.56 7.31
N PRO A 55 6.33 6.02 7.33
CA PRO A 55 5.92 5.09 8.37
C PRO A 55 6.73 3.79 8.29
N ILE A 56 7.07 3.19 9.44
CA ILE A 56 7.81 1.91 9.49
C ILE A 56 7.02 0.74 8.88
N VAL A 57 5.71 0.90 8.74
CA VAL A 57 4.82 0.00 8.00
C VAL A 57 4.20 0.82 6.88
N SER A 58 4.39 0.38 5.65
CA SER A 58 3.82 0.99 4.44
C SER A 58 2.76 0.07 3.86
N TYR A 59 1.82 0.62 3.09
CA TYR A 59 0.78 -0.17 2.46
C TYR A 59 1.11 -0.46 0.99
N GLY A 60 1.44 -1.72 0.69
CA GLY A 60 1.62 -2.19 -0.68
C GLY A 60 0.27 -2.55 -1.32
N VAL A 61 -0.12 -1.84 -2.36
CA VAL A 61 -1.47 -1.90 -2.96
C VAL A 61 -1.52 -2.85 -4.18
N MET A 62 -0.61 -3.82 -4.25
CA MET A 62 -0.44 -4.69 -5.44
C MET A 62 -1.67 -5.54 -5.76
N ASN A 63 -2.29 -6.12 -4.72
CA ASN A 63 -3.43 -7.03 -4.85
C ASN A 63 -4.69 -6.47 -4.16
N SER A 64 -4.71 -5.17 -3.85
CA SER A 64 -5.85 -4.54 -3.20
C SER A 64 -6.53 -3.58 -4.17
N ASP A 65 -7.71 -3.97 -4.63
CA ASP A 65 -8.66 -3.11 -5.32
C ASP A 65 -9.81 -2.65 -4.40
N SER A 66 -9.71 -2.91 -3.09
CA SER A 66 -10.73 -2.55 -2.10
C SER A 66 -10.54 -1.13 -1.55
N PRO A 67 -11.46 -0.19 -1.84
CA PRO A 67 -11.43 1.16 -1.27
C PRO A 67 -11.58 1.15 0.26
N ASN A 68 -12.32 0.18 0.81
CA ASN A 68 -12.57 0.08 2.24
C ASN A 68 -11.28 -0.29 3.00
N LEU A 69 -10.52 -1.25 2.49
CA LEU A 69 -9.24 -1.62 3.10
C LEU A 69 -8.23 -0.47 3.04
N LEU A 70 -8.19 0.26 1.92
CA LEU A 70 -7.36 1.44 1.78
C LEU A 70 -7.76 2.54 2.78
N ASN A 71 -9.06 2.85 2.91
CA ASN A 71 -9.55 3.81 3.90
C ASN A 71 -9.16 3.40 5.33
N GLN A 72 -9.36 2.13 5.69
CA GLN A 72 -9.02 1.64 7.01
C GLN A 72 -7.51 1.79 7.30
N ALA A 73 -6.64 1.48 6.33
CA ALA A 73 -5.20 1.66 6.48
C ALA A 73 -4.82 3.13 6.70
N LEU A 74 -5.46 4.05 5.94
CA LEU A 74 -5.27 5.49 6.10
C LEU A 74 -5.77 6.00 7.45
N ASP A 75 -6.91 5.49 7.94
CA ASP A 75 -7.48 5.83 9.25
C ASP A 75 -6.59 5.37 10.40
N MET A 76 -5.87 4.26 10.21
CA MET A 76 -4.84 3.78 11.13
C MET A 76 -3.52 4.58 11.06
N GLY A 77 -3.44 5.60 10.22
CA GLY A 77 -2.27 6.46 10.07
C GLY A 77 -1.17 5.90 9.16
N ILE A 78 -1.42 4.84 8.40
CA ILE A 78 -0.52 4.36 7.36
C ILE A 78 -0.64 5.29 6.16
N ASN A 79 0.28 6.25 6.03
CA ASN A 79 0.20 7.31 5.03
C ASN A 79 1.18 7.15 3.85
N HIS A 80 1.87 6.02 3.75
CA HIS A 80 2.72 5.69 2.58
C HIS A 80 2.09 4.54 1.79
N LEU A 81 1.73 4.84 0.54
CA LEU A 81 1.06 3.94 -0.40
C LEU A 81 2.03 3.57 -1.53
N ASP A 82 2.33 2.28 -1.65
CA ASP A 82 3.21 1.74 -2.68
C ASP A 82 2.39 1.00 -3.75
N THR A 83 2.39 1.50 -4.98
CA THR A 83 1.70 0.90 -6.14
C THR A 83 2.64 0.76 -7.34
N ALA A 84 2.15 0.37 -8.51
CA ALA A 84 2.87 0.39 -9.77
C ALA A 84 1.90 0.52 -10.93
N HIS A 85 2.39 1.09 -12.04
CA HIS A 85 1.63 1.31 -13.27
C HIS A 85 0.86 0.07 -13.76
N VAL A 86 1.43 -1.12 -13.54
CA VAL A 86 0.91 -2.40 -14.04
C VAL A 86 0.09 -3.19 -13.00
N TYR A 87 0.04 -2.77 -11.75
CA TYR A 87 -0.66 -3.52 -10.70
C TYR A 87 -2.16 -3.59 -11.00
N ILE A 88 -2.68 -4.82 -11.04
CA ILE A 88 -4.06 -5.13 -11.44
C ILE A 88 -4.45 -4.40 -12.73
N ARG A 89 -3.54 -4.40 -13.73
CA ARG A 89 -3.75 -3.72 -15.02
C ARG A 89 -4.11 -2.23 -14.89
N GLY A 90 -3.57 -1.56 -13.86
CA GLY A 90 -3.82 -0.14 -13.58
C GLY A 90 -4.91 0.11 -12.54
N ARG A 91 -5.73 -0.89 -12.19
CA ARG A 91 -6.83 -0.73 -11.24
C ARG A 91 -6.35 -0.31 -9.83
N SER A 92 -5.16 -0.73 -9.44
CA SER A 92 -4.56 -0.31 -8.16
C SER A 92 -4.42 1.23 -8.06
N GLU A 93 -3.90 1.86 -9.11
CA GLU A 93 -3.74 3.33 -9.17
C GLU A 93 -5.09 4.03 -9.22
N GLU A 94 -6.07 3.47 -9.95
CA GLU A 94 -7.43 4.02 -10.02
C GLU A 94 -8.11 4.04 -8.65
N VAL A 95 -8.03 2.94 -7.89
CA VAL A 95 -8.62 2.84 -6.55
C VAL A 95 -7.95 3.81 -5.58
N ILE A 96 -6.62 3.95 -5.65
CA ILE A 96 -5.91 4.97 -4.87
C ILE A 96 -6.42 6.36 -5.26
N GLY A 97 -6.45 6.69 -6.55
CA GLY A 97 -6.89 8.01 -7.01
C GLY A 97 -8.34 8.33 -6.63
N GLU A 98 -9.24 7.34 -6.69
CA GLU A 98 -10.62 7.46 -6.21
C GLU A 98 -10.67 7.80 -4.71
N VAL A 99 -10.00 7.03 -3.86
CA VAL A 99 -10.00 7.25 -2.40
C VAL A 99 -9.33 8.57 -2.01
N VAL A 100 -8.17 8.87 -2.59
CA VAL A 100 -7.42 10.10 -2.28
C VAL A 100 -8.20 11.34 -2.71
N SER A 101 -8.82 11.32 -3.89
CA SER A 101 -9.68 12.40 -4.37
C SER A 101 -10.90 12.61 -3.47
N GLN A 102 -11.53 11.53 -2.98
CA GLN A 102 -12.67 11.61 -2.06
C GLN A 102 -12.28 12.18 -0.69
N ARG A 103 -11.10 11.82 -0.18
CA ARG A 103 -10.62 12.29 1.12
C ARG A 103 -10.07 13.72 1.09
N GLY A 104 -9.66 14.22 -0.08
CA GLY A 104 -9.18 15.59 -0.27
C GLY A 104 -7.88 15.91 0.48
N ASN A 105 -7.06 14.90 0.76
CA ASN A 105 -5.89 14.99 1.64
C ASN A 105 -4.60 14.48 0.97
N ARG A 106 -4.48 14.67 -0.35
CA ARG A 106 -3.33 14.21 -1.16
C ARG A 106 -1.98 14.65 -0.59
N ASP A 107 -1.92 15.85 -0.02
CA ASP A 107 -0.75 16.48 0.62
C ASP A 107 -0.27 15.76 1.89
N LYS A 108 -1.12 14.95 2.53
CA LYS A 108 -0.79 14.17 3.73
C LYS A 108 -0.28 12.77 3.43
N LEU A 109 -0.32 12.38 2.16
CA LEU A 109 0.01 11.04 1.69
C LEU A 109 1.33 11.05 0.94
N ILE A 110 2.05 9.94 1.06
CA ILE A 110 3.25 9.67 0.31
C ILE A 110 2.89 8.56 -0.67
N ILE A 111 2.89 8.85 -1.96
CA ILE A 111 2.53 7.88 -3.00
C ILE A 111 3.77 7.52 -3.80
N GLY A 112 4.11 6.23 -3.77
CA GLY A 112 5.13 5.65 -4.63
C GLY A 112 4.50 4.89 -5.79
N THR A 113 4.89 5.20 -7.03
CA THR A 113 4.58 4.35 -8.19
C THR A 113 5.85 3.85 -8.87
N LYS A 114 5.69 2.83 -9.72
CA LYS A 114 6.78 2.20 -10.45
C LYS A 114 6.40 2.03 -11.90
N LEU A 115 7.33 2.38 -12.77
CA LEU A 115 7.21 2.18 -14.20
C LEU A 115 7.96 0.90 -14.58
N ARG A 116 7.44 0.19 -15.58
CA ARG A 116 8.02 -1.05 -16.08
C ARG A 116 8.27 -0.91 -17.58
N PHE A 117 9.42 -1.41 -18.01
CA PHE A 117 9.76 -1.49 -19.42
C PHE A 117 10.04 -2.94 -19.79
N ASN A 118 9.79 -3.27 -21.05
CA ASN A 118 10.12 -4.59 -21.56
C ASN A 118 11.63 -4.74 -21.64
N SER A 119 12.12 -5.81 -21.03
CA SER A 119 13.49 -6.28 -21.13
C SER A 119 13.47 -7.75 -21.53
N ASP A 120 14.43 -8.12 -22.36
CA ASP A 120 14.76 -9.50 -22.63
C ASP A 120 15.17 -10.17 -21.30
N ARG A 121 14.56 -11.31 -20.98
CA ARG A 121 14.73 -11.96 -19.67
C ARG A 121 16.07 -12.68 -19.53
N GLU A 122 16.71 -13.02 -20.66
CA GLU A 122 17.95 -13.78 -20.71
C GLU A 122 19.16 -12.84 -20.67
N THR A 123 19.11 -11.76 -21.44
CA THR A 123 20.17 -10.76 -21.58
C THR A 123 19.99 -9.56 -20.63
N GLY A 124 18.78 -9.34 -20.10
CA GLY A 124 18.44 -8.18 -19.27
C GLY A 124 18.37 -6.85 -20.04
N MET A 125 18.59 -6.87 -21.36
CA MET A 125 18.58 -5.68 -22.20
C MET A 125 17.15 -5.22 -22.48
N PHE A 126 16.94 -3.91 -22.55
CA PHE A 126 15.64 -3.37 -22.95
C PHE A 126 15.33 -3.75 -24.40
N LEU A 127 14.09 -4.16 -24.63
CA LEU A 127 13.60 -4.38 -25.99
C LEU A 127 13.36 -3.02 -26.65
N THR A 128 13.71 -2.90 -27.93
CA THR A 128 13.39 -1.72 -28.73
C THR A 128 11.88 -1.59 -28.91
N GLU A 129 11.40 -0.36 -29.09
CA GLU A 129 10.00 -0.11 -29.47
C GLU A 129 9.64 -0.93 -30.71
N GLY A 130 8.53 -1.67 -30.63
CA GLY A 130 8.03 -2.53 -31.71
C GLY A 130 8.40 -4.02 -31.62
N ALA A 131 9.28 -4.45 -30.70
CA ALA A 131 9.66 -5.86 -30.56
C ALA A 131 8.76 -6.69 -29.61
N GLY A 132 7.74 -6.09 -28.98
CA GLY A 132 6.86 -6.78 -28.05
C GLY A 132 5.58 -6.01 -27.70
N THR A 133 4.66 -6.68 -26.99
CA THR A 133 3.35 -6.14 -26.57
C THR A 133 3.42 -5.03 -25.51
N GLN A 134 4.61 -4.57 -25.10
CA GLN A 134 4.80 -3.50 -24.11
C GLN A 134 6.00 -2.60 -24.47
N PRO A 135 6.00 -1.33 -24.01
CA PRO A 135 7.01 -0.32 -24.36
C PRO A 135 8.44 -0.61 -23.87
N GLY A 136 9.42 -0.13 -24.65
CA GLY A 136 10.84 -0.11 -24.32
C GLY A 136 11.23 1.09 -23.43
N ALA A 137 12.43 1.10 -22.85
CA ALA A 137 12.90 2.16 -21.95
C ALA A 137 13.37 3.42 -22.69
N THR A 138 12.42 4.12 -23.32
CA THR A 138 12.61 5.43 -23.95
C THR A 138 12.02 6.52 -23.05
N GLU A 139 12.46 7.77 -23.25
CA GLU A 139 11.89 8.93 -22.57
C GLU A 139 10.39 9.07 -22.87
N GLU A 140 9.99 8.92 -24.14
CA GLU A 140 8.59 8.96 -24.57
C GLU A 140 7.72 7.93 -23.85
N ASN A 141 8.20 6.68 -23.73
CA ASN A 141 7.48 5.64 -23.02
C ASN A 141 7.44 5.87 -21.51
N LEU A 142 8.50 6.43 -20.93
CA LEU A 142 8.52 6.81 -19.51
C LEU A 142 7.46 7.87 -19.23
N MET A 143 7.45 8.93 -20.03
CA MET A 143 6.53 10.05 -19.88
C MET A 143 5.07 9.61 -20.10
N SER A 144 4.79 8.85 -21.16
CA SER A 144 3.43 8.36 -21.43
C SER A 144 2.90 7.42 -20.33
N GLN A 145 3.74 6.53 -19.78
CA GLN A 145 3.32 5.70 -18.63
C GLN A 145 3.08 6.55 -17.38
N LEU A 146 3.93 7.54 -17.11
CA LEU A 146 3.79 8.43 -15.96
C LEU A 146 2.52 9.27 -16.04
N GLU A 147 2.22 9.86 -17.21
CA GLU A 147 1.00 10.62 -17.47
C GLU A 147 -0.26 9.77 -17.24
N LEU A 148 -0.23 8.51 -17.70
CA LEU A 148 -1.33 7.58 -17.47
C LEU A 148 -1.48 7.23 -15.98
N SER A 149 -0.36 7.04 -15.26
CA SER A 149 -0.38 6.85 -13.80
C SER A 149 -0.95 8.08 -13.08
N PHE A 150 -0.56 9.30 -13.45
CA PHE A 150 -1.13 10.55 -12.93
C PHE A 150 -2.63 10.65 -13.15
N LYS A 151 -3.10 10.31 -14.36
CA LYS A 151 -4.53 10.29 -14.68
C LYS A 151 -5.30 9.32 -13.78
N ARG A 152 -4.77 8.12 -13.54
CA ARG A 152 -5.41 7.10 -12.68
C ARG A 152 -5.38 7.51 -11.20
N LEU A 153 -4.23 8.00 -10.73
CA LEU A 153 -4.04 8.49 -9.36
C LEU A 153 -4.75 9.82 -9.09
N LYS A 154 -5.26 10.50 -10.13
CA LYS A 154 -5.93 11.81 -10.05
C LYS A 154 -5.07 12.87 -9.35
N THR A 155 -3.78 12.89 -9.68
CA THR A 155 -2.78 13.82 -9.14
C THR A 155 -1.73 14.08 -10.22
N ASP A 156 -1.07 15.21 -10.12
CA ASP A 156 0.00 15.69 -10.99
C ASP A 156 1.41 15.33 -10.48
N TYR A 157 1.53 14.67 -9.32
CA TYR A 157 2.81 14.23 -8.77
C TYR A 157 2.73 12.93 -7.99
N VAL A 158 3.86 12.25 -7.92
CA VAL A 158 4.14 11.16 -6.97
C VAL A 158 5.36 11.55 -6.13
N ASP A 159 5.37 11.11 -4.87
CA ASP A 159 6.45 11.42 -3.93
C ASP A 159 7.70 10.58 -4.22
N ILE A 160 7.49 9.37 -4.75
CA ILE A 160 8.55 8.44 -5.12
C ILE A 160 8.21 7.82 -6.48
N LEU A 161 9.08 8.06 -7.47
CA LEU A 161 9.01 7.36 -8.76
C LEU A 161 10.12 6.32 -8.82
N LEU A 162 9.74 5.05 -8.97
CA LEU A 162 10.69 3.94 -9.11
C LEU A 162 10.76 3.50 -10.57
N HIS A 163 11.98 3.45 -11.09
CA HIS A 163 12.28 2.80 -12.35
C HIS A 163 12.75 1.36 -12.07
N ARG A 164 11.88 0.38 -12.33
CA ARG A 164 12.26 -1.03 -12.23
C ARG A 164 12.99 -1.37 -13.53
N HIS A 165 14.32 -1.26 -13.54
CA HIS A 165 15.33 -1.93 -14.39
C HIS A 165 16.59 -1.05 -14.42
N LEU A 166 17.77 -1.63 -14.14
CA LEU A 166 19.04 -0.93 -14.24
C LEU A 166 19.63 -1.24 -15.62
N HIS A 167 19.90 -0.21 -16.43
CA HIS A 167 20.77 -0.39 -17.59
C HIS A 167 22.15 -0.86 -17.07
N PRO A 168 22.71 -1.98 -17.56
CA PRO A 168 24.10 -2.31 -17.25
C PRO A 168 24.96 -1.13 -17.69
N ARG A 169 25.83 -0.61 -16.81
CA ARG A 169 26.83 0.36 -17.26
C ARG A 169 27.69 -0.34 -18.31
N GLN A 170 27.74 0.21 -19.52
CA GLN A 170 28.76 -0.14 -20.49
C GLN A 170 30.12 0.36 -20.00
#